data_AF-A0A3P9DA27-F1
#
_entry.id   AF-A0A3P9DA27-F1
#
_cell.length_a   1.000
_cell.length_b   1.000
_cell.length_c   1.000
_cell.angle_alpha   90.00
_cell.angle_beta   90.00
_cell.angle_gamma   90.00
#
_symmetry.space_group_name_H-M   'P 1'
#
loop_
_entity.id
_entity.type
_entity.pdbx_description
1 polymer ?
#
loop_
_entity_poly.entity_id
_entity_poly.type
_entity_poly.pdbx_seq_one_letter_code
_entity_poly.pdbx_strand_id
1 'polypeptide(L)'
;MTLPTEQYSCIHRVCVCVQSCHATKPGMLNVHLVPHTHDDVGWLKTVDQYFYGDRNDIQHAGVQYILDSVVDQLWKNPDRRFIYVETAFFYHWWKSQSSSMQQTVKQLVNEGRLEFVNGGWCMSDEAATHYSAVIDQMTIGLRFLNETFGACGRPRVAWHIDPFGHAREHASMFAQMGFDGFFFGRLDYQDRARRMRNKEQELLWRASDSLTPPMADLFTGMQSFFLHPFMLMTSGLSNRTVSHYFLTACPR
;
A
#
# COMPACT_ATOMS: atom_id res chain seq x y z
N MET A 1 -35.59 14.64 -1.51
CA MET A 1 -34.56 13.63 -1.82
C MET A 1 -33.64 13.54 -0.61
N THR A 2 -33.88 12.54 0.22
CA THR A 2 -33.13 12.26 1.45
C THR A 2 -31.84 11.53 1.10
N LEU A 3 -30.70 12.12 1.45
CA LEU A 3 -29.40 11.44 1.42
C LEU A 3 -29.40 10.30 2.47
N PRO A 4 -28.76 9.14 2.23
CA PRO A 4 -28.69 8.08 3.22
C PRO A 4 -27.78 8.51 4.38
N THR A 5 -28.35 8.59 5.58
CA THR A 5 -27.72 8.96 6.85
C THR A 5 -26.90 7.82 7.48
N GLU A 6 -26.02 7.17 6.73
CA GLU A 6 -25.07 6.18 7.29
C GLU A 6 -23.66 6.34 6.69
N GLN A 7 -22.98 7.45 7.00
CA GLN A 7 -21.55 7.61 6.65
C GLN A 7 -20.62 7.76 7.87
N TYR A 8 -21.17 7.75 9.10
CA TYR A 8 -20.38 7.83 10.33
C TYR A 8 -21.05 7.04 11.45
N SER A 9 -20.37 6.03 12.00
CA SER A 9 -20.66 5.49 13.32
C SER A 9 -19.53 5.93 14.26
N CYS A 10 -19.68 7.09 14.88
CA CYS A 10 -18.77 7.52 15.94
C CYS A 10 -19.38 7.06 17.27
N ILE A 11 -19.00 5.86 17.72
CA ILE A 11 -19.32 5.39 19.07
C ILE A 11 -18.30 6.04 20.03
N HIS A 12 -18.78 6.79 21.03
CA HIS A 12 -17.96 7.38 22.10
C HIS A 12 -16.73 8.20 21.64
N ARG A 13 -16.91 9.14 20.70
CA ARG A 13 -15.84 10.05 20.19
C ARG A 13 -14.69 9.36 19.43
N VAL A 14 -14.79 8.05 19.17
CA VAL A 14 -13.90 7.33 18.26
C VAL A 14 -14.64 7.16 16.95
N CYS A 15 -14.27 7.94 15.94
CA CYS A 15 -14.79 7.70 14.59
C CYS A 15 -14.04 6.50 14.02
N VAL A 16 -14.77 5.40 13.89
CA VAL A 16 -14.29 4.16 13.29
C VAL A 16 -14.38 4.33 11.78
N CYS A 17 -13.26 4.13 11.09
CA CYS A 17 -13.25 4.08 9.63
C CYS A 17 -14.23 3.00 9.19
N VAL A 18 -15.07 3.29 8.19
CA VAL A 18 -15.98 2.28 7.67
C VAL A 18 -15.15 1.08 7.24
N GLN A 19 -15.48 -0.11 7.72
CA GLN A 19 -14.89 -1.35 7.25
C GLN A 19 -15.27 -1.50 5.76
N SER A 20 -14.42 -0.98 4.88
CA SER A 20 -14.73 -0.61 3.48
C SER A 20 -14.36 -1.69 2.46
N CYS A 21 -14.10 -2.89 2.97
CA CYS A 21 -13.74 -4.08 2.24
C CYS A 21 -14.81 -4.44 1.22
N HIS A 22 -14.40 -4.75 -0.01
CA HIS A 22 -15.33 -5.29 -0.99
C HIS A 22 -15.84 -6.66 -0.56
N ALA A 23 -17.13 -6.88 -0.76
CA ALA A 23 -17.74 -8.18 -0.53
C ALA A 23 -17.08 -9.24 -1.43
N THR A 24 -16.66 -10.34 -0.81
CA THR A 24 -16.19 -11.53 -1.53
C THR A 24 -17.34 -12.51 -1.76
N LYS A 25 -17.22 -13.38 -2.76
CA LYS A 25 -18.19 -14.46 -3.04
C LYS A 25 -17.60 -15.80 -2.60
N PRO A 26 -18.10 -16.41 -1.51
CA PRO A 26 -17.67 -17.74 -1.08
C PRO A 26 -17.87 -18.79 -2.17
N GLY A 27 -16.96 -19.75 -2.26
CA GLY A 27 -17.03 -20.83 -3.27
C GLY A 27 -16.68 -20.40 -4.71
N MET A 28 -16.32 -19.13 -4.92
CA MET A 28 -15.82 -18.61 -6.20
C MET A 28 -14.36 -18.16 -6.09
N LEU A 29 -13.68 -18.09 -7.24
CA LEU A 29 -12.43 -17.36 -7.34
C LEU A 29 -12.72 -15.87 -7.17
N ASN A 30 -12.10 -15.24 -6.18
CA ASN A 30 -12.19 -13.81 -5.95
C ASN A 30 -10.92 -13.16 -6.50
N VAL A 31 -11.09 -12.24 -7.46
CA VAL A 31 -9.98 -11.51 -8.08
C VAL A 31 -10.00 -10.09 -7.56
N HIS A 32 -8.96 -9.71 -6.82
CA HIS A 32 -8.81 -8.37 -6.28
C HIS A 32 -7.96 -7.54 -7.25
N LEU A 33 -8.60 -6.59 -7.94
CA LEU A 33 -7.90 -5.61 -8.74
C LEU A 33 -7.41 -4.50 -7.79
N VAL A 34 -6.10 -4.28 -7.75
CA VAL A 34 -5.47 -3.30 -6.86
C VAL A 34 -4.78 -2.23 -7.73
N PRO A 35 -5.48 -1.13 -8.09
CA PRO A 35 -4.89 -0.03 -8.82
C PRO A 35 -3.88 0.71 -7.96
N HIS A 36 -2.69 0.93 -8.51
CA HIS A 36 -1.59 1.64 -7.85
C HIS A 36 -0.75 2.40 -8.88
N THR A 37 0.10 3.29 -8.38
CA THR A 37 1.24 3.86 -9.11
C THR A 37 2.52 3.51 -8.34
N HIS A 38 3.66 3.51 -9.02
CA HIS A 38 4.96 3.38 -8.37
C HIS A 38 5.75 4.65 -8.69
N ASP A 39 5.88 5.52 -7.69
CA ASP A 39 6.42 6.86 -7.86
C ASP A 39 7.81 6.92 -7.18
N ASP A 40 8.87 6.59 -7.93
CA ASP A 40 10.24 6.65 -7.40
C ASP A 40 10.59 8.04 -6.85
N VAL A 41 11.00 8.11 -5.58
CA VAL A 41 11.46 9.34 -4.93
C VAL A 41 12.90 9.66 -5.35
N GLY A 42 13.08 9.85 -6.66
CA GLY A 42 14.36 10.02 -7.32
C GLY A 42 14.92 8.71 -7.89
N TRP A 43 15.21 8.70 -9.20
CA TRP A 43 15.83 7.56 -9.90
C TRP A 43 16.49 8.05 -11.20
N LEU A 44 15.74 8.15 -12.30
CA LEU A 44 16.22 8.77 -13.55
C LEU A 44 16.07 10.29 -13.55
N LYS A 45 15.07 10.80 -12.81
CA LYS A 45 14.83 12.22 -12.58
C LYS A 45 14.97 12.55 -11.09
N THR A 46 15.16 13.82 -10.76
CA THR A 46 15.09 14.29 -9.37
C THR A 46 13.65 14.23 -8.85
N VAL A 47 13.48 14.31 -7.53
CA VAL A 47 12.15 14.32 -6.88
C VAL A 47 11.26 15.44 -7.47
N ASP A 48 11.76 16.66 -7.55
CA ASP A 48 10.97 17.79 -8.09
C ASP A 48 10.65 17.62 -9.58
N GLN A 49 11.57 17.07 -10.37
CA GLN A 49 11.33 16.81 -11.79
C GLN A 49 10.24 15.75 -11.99
N TYR A 50 10.25 14.69 -11.19
CA TYR A 50 9.13 13.73 -11.17
C TYR A 50 7.84 14.37 -10.69
N PHE A 51 7.89 15.21 -9.67
CA PHE A 51 6.69 15.81 -9.13
C PHE A 51 6.00 16.73 -10.14
N TYR A 52 6.74 17.68 -10.70
CA TYR A 52 6.19 18.69 -11.62
C TYR A 52 6.00 18.17 -13.04
N GLY A 53 6.58 17.01 -13.39
CA GLY A 53 6.56 16.50 -14.76
C GLY A 53 7.55 17.23 -15.67
N ASP A 54 8.66 17.69 -15.13
CA ASP A 54 9.77 18.28 -15.89
C ASP A 54 10.67 17.18 -16.47
N ARG A 55 11.50 17.54 -17.46
CA ARG A 55 12.46 16.64 -18.14
C ARG A 55 11.82 15.33 -18.64
N ASN A 56 10.64 15.43 -19.24
CA ASN A 56 9.94 14.29 -19.84
C ASN A 56 10.66 13.68 -21.05
N ASP A 57 11.71 14.34 -21.56
CA ASP A 57 12.70 13.77 -22.49
C ASP A 57 13.50 12.60 -21.88
N ILE A 58 13.73 12.61 -20.56
CA ILE A 58 14.40 11.53 -19.83
C ILE A 58 13.42 10.40 -19.53
N GLN A 59 12.30 10.75 -18.90
CA GLN A 59 11.23 9.82 -18.56
C GLN A 59 9.91 10.58 -18.42
N HIS A 60 8.89 10.11 -19.15
CA HIS A 60 7.56 10.69 -19.12
C HIS A 60 6.83 10.31 -17.81
N ALA A 61 6.88 11.20 -16.83
CA ALA A 61 6.29 11.01 -15.50
C ALA A 61 6.06 12.35 -14.81
N GLY A 62 4.89 12.52 -14.18
CA GLY A 62 4.49 13.75 -13.48
C GLY A 62 3.52 13.44 -12.32
N VAL A 63 4.03 13.35 -11.09
CA VAL A 63 3.26 12.82 -9.94
C VAL A 63 2.08 13.70 -9.55
N GLN A 64 2.19 15.03 -9.67
CA GLN A 64 1.06 15.92 -9.38
C GLN A 64 -0.16 15.59 -10.22
N TYR A 65 0.04 15.26 -11.51
CA TYR A 65 -1.04 14.94 -12.43
C TYR A 65 -1.65 13.57 -12.15
N ILE A 66 -0.83 12.62 -11.67
CA ILE A 66 -1.31 11.31 -11.22
C ILE A 66 -2.28 11.51 -10.04
N LEU A 67 -1.87 12.23 -9.00
CA LEU A 67 -2.70 12.48 -7.82
C LEU A 67 -4.00 13.24 -8.16
N ASP A 68 -3.91 14.30 -8.98
CA ASP A 68 -5.09 15.04 -9.44
C ASP A 68 -6.09 14.12 -10.17
N SER A 69 -5.59 13.29 -11.08
CA SER A 69 -6.43 12.38 -11.87
C SER A 69 -7.02 11.25 -11.02
N VAL A 70 -6.26 10.70 -10.06
CA VAL A 70 -6.74 9.66 -9.15
C VAL A 70 -7.90 10.19 -8.32
N VAL A 71 -7.77 11.38 -7.72
CA VAL A 71 -8.84 11.97 -6.91
C VAL A 71 -10.09 12.24 -7.75
N ASP A 72 -9.95 12.81 -8.94
CA ASP A 72 -11.07 13.01 -9.88
C ASP A 72 -11.75 11.68 -10.28
N GLN A 73 -10.97 10.65 -10.60
CA GLN A 73 -11.51 9.36 -11.02
C GLN A 73 -12.16 8.60 -9.85
N LEU A 74 -11.62 8.71 -8.64
CA LEU A 74 -12.29 8.18 -7.45
C LEU A 74 -13.61 8.93 -7.25
N TRP A 75 -13.63 10.25 -7.31
CA TRP A 75 -14.86 11.02 -7.10
C TRP A 75 -16.00 10.62 -8.06
N LYS A 76 -15.67 10.29 -9.31
CA LYS A 76 -16.64 9.91 -10.35
C LYS A 76 -17.33 8.56 -10.16
N ASN A 77 -16.77 7.63 -9.40
CA ASN A 77 -17.38 6.30 -9.23
C ASN A 77 -17.05 5.73 -7.84
N PRO A 78 -18.04 5.50 -6.96
CA PRO A 78 -17.85 5.05 -5.57
C PRO A 78 -17.20 3.66 -5.43
N ASP A 79 -17.27 2.80 -6.45
CA ASP A 79 -16.71 1.45 -6.41
C ASP A 79 -15.19 1.45 -6.67
N ARG A 80 -14.64 2.53 -7.24
CA ARG A 80 -13.21 2.62 -7.50
C ARG A 80 -12.40 2.71 -6.21
N ARG A 81 -11.22 2.09 -6.26
CA ARG A 81 -10.19 2.11 -5.22
C ARG A 81 -8.84 2.45 -5.82
N PHE A 82 -7.99 3.03 -5.01
CA PHE A 82 -6.59 3.26 -5.35
C PHE A 82 -5.73 3.19 -4.09
N ILE A 83 -4.57 2.54 -4.19
CA ILE A 83 -3.56 2.57 -3.14
C ILE A 83 -2.44 3.55 -3.49
N TYR A 84 -1.98 4.33 -2.52
CA TYR A 84 -0.85 5.24 -2.67
C TYR A 84 0.23 4.93 -1.63
N VAL A 85 1.51 5.09 -2.01
CA VAL A 85 2.65 4.56 -1.24
C VAL A 85 3.59 5.66 -0.75
N GLU A 86 4.15 6.46 -1.66
CA GLU A 86 5.27 7.36 -1.35
C GLU A 86 4.82 8.68 -0.73
N THR A 87 4.82 8.72 0.61
CA THR A 87 4.29 9.87 1.37
C THR A 87 5.02 11.19 1.08
N ALA A 88 6.28 11.15 0.63
CA ALA A 88 7.03 12.34 0.22
C ALA A 88 6.29 13.15 -0.87
N PHE A 89 5.84 12.48 -1.93
CA PHE A 89 5.13 13.12 -3.02
C PHE A 89 3.73 13.55 -2.60
N PHE A 90 3.03 12.69 -1.85
CA PHE A 90 1.71 13.03 -1.34
C PHE A 90 1.74 14.27 -0.45
N TYR A 91 2.71 14.36 0.46
CA TYR A 91 2.91 15.52 1.33
C TYR A 91 3.12 16.80 0.52
N HIS A 92 3.99 16.73 -0.49
CA HIS A 92 4.29 17.88 -1.34
C HIS A 92 3.06 18.32 -2.15
N TRP A 93 2.31 17.37 -2.72
CA TRP A 93 1.02 17.64 -3.37
C TRP A 93 0.01 18.26 -2.40
N TRP A 94 -0.18 17.64 -1.22
CA TRP A 94 -1.18 17.99 -0.22
C TRP A 94 -1.09 19.45 0.24
N LYS A 95 0.13 19.96 0.42
CA LYS A 95 0.38 21.33 0.88
C LYS A 95 -0.09 22.40 -0.09
N SER A 96 -0.17 22.07 -1.37
CA SER A 96 -0.58 23.00 -2.43
C SER A 96 -2.08 22.95 -2.70
N GLN A 97 -2.82 22.04 -2.05
CA GLN A 97 -4.24 21.83 -2.32
C GLN A 97 -5.14 22.84 -1.63
N SER A 98 -6.25 23.17 -2.29
CA SER A 98 -7.33 23.98 -1.69
C SER A 98 -8.01 23.24 -0.53
N SER A 99 -8.65 23.99 0.37
CA SER A 99 -9.42 23.40 1.48
C SER A 99 -10.51 22.44 1.00
N SER A 100 -11.16 22.75 -0.13
CA SER A 100 -12.18 21.87 -0.75
C SER A 100 -11.56 20.56 -1.22
N MET A 101 -10.40 20.61 -1.89
CA MET A 101 -9.72 19.39 -2.36
C MET A 101 -9.25 18.53 -1.17
N GLN A 102 -8.69 19.17 -0.14
CA GLN A 102 -8.30 18.48 1.09
C GLN A 102 -9.49 17.79 1.77
N GLN A 103 -10.68 18.41 1.79
CA GLN A 103 -11.91 17.80 2.31
C GLN A 103 -12.34 16.60 1.46
N THR A 104 -12.32 16.73 0.13
CA THR A 104 -12.62 15.63 -0.80
C THR A 104 -11.72 14.42 -0.55
N VAL A 105 -10.41 14.64 -0.44
CA VAL A 105 -9.45 13.55 -0.19
C VAL A 105 -9.67 12.93 1.19
N LYS A 106 -9.89 13.74 2.23
CA LYS A 106 -10.23 13.21 3.57
C LYS A 106 -11.47 12.33 3.53
N GLN A 107 -12.49 12.70 2.76
CA GLN A 107 -13.67 11.87 2.56
C GLN A 107 -13.31 10.56 1.87
N LEU A 108 -12.54 10.59 0.77
CA LEU A 108 -12.11 9.38 0.06
C LEU A 108 -11.29 8.43 0.96
N VAL A 109 -10.43 8.96 1.83
CA VAL A 109 -9.67 8.16 2.80
C VAL A 109 -10.58 7.56 3.87
N ASN A 110 -11.52 8.34 4.41
CA ASN A 110 -12.47 7.86 5.42
C ASN A 110 -13.42 6.78 4.89
N GLU A 111 -13.78 6.86 3.60
CA GLU A 111 -14.56 5.84 2.89
C GLU A 111 -13.71 4.62 2.47
N GLY A 112 -12.38 4.65 2.70
CA GLY A 112 -11.44 3.61 2.29
C GLY A 112 -11.31 3.46 0.78
N ARG A 113 -11.54 4.55 0.05
CA ARG A 113 -11.48 4.60 -1.42
C ARG A 113 -10.10 4.98 -1.94
N LEU A 114 -9.42 5.82 -1.19
CA LEU A 114 -7.98 6.05 -1.28
C LEU A 114 -7.35 5.47 -0.02
N GLU A 115 -6.51 4.46 -0.17
CA GLU A 115 -5.83 3.81 0.96
C GLU A 115 -4.32 4.04 0.88
N PHE A 116 -3.69 4.32 2.01
CA PHE A 116 -2.23 4.38 2.09
C PHE A 116 -1.69 3.00 2.45
N VAL A 117 -0.72 2.52 1.66
CA VAL A 117 0.05 1.31 1.97
C VAL A 117 1.51 1.69 2.16
N ASN A 118 2.25 0.93 2.96
CA ASN A 118 3.57 1.29 3.48
C ASN A 118 3.56 2.59 4.33
N GLY A 119 3.30 3.75 3.73
CA GLY A 119 3.17 5.04 4.41
C GLY A 119 4.48 5.62 4.96
N GLY A 120 5.62 5.02 4.64
CA GLY A 120 6.92 5.67 4.81
C GLY A 120 7.08 6.89 3.91
N TRP A 121 8.12 7.67 4.17
CA TRP A 121 8.46 8.82 3.30
C TRP A 121 8.75 8.34 1.87
N CYS A 122 9.44 7.21 1.74
CA CYS A 122 9.64 6.49 0.48
C CYS A 122 9.49 4.97 0.70
N MET A 123 9.57 4.21 -0.40
CA MET A 123 9.82 2.77 -0.35
C MET A 123 11.33 2.56 -0.22
N SER A 124 11.82 2.40 1.02
CA SER A 124 13.26 2.28 1.29
C SER A 124 13.87 1.02 0.67
N ASP A 125 15.15 1.13 0.29
CA ASP A 125 15.99 -0.06 0.08
C ASP A 125 16.07 -0.90 1.37
N GLU A 126 16.39 -2.19 1.21
CA GLU A 126 16.51 -3.13 2.31
C GLU A 126 17.93 -3.66 2.52
N ALA A 127 18.86 -3.41 1.59
CA ALA A 127 20.22 -3.92 1.66
C ALA A 127 21.22 -2.94 2.29
N ALA A 128 21.15 -1.67 1.95
CA ALA A 128 22.13 -0.63 2.30
C ALA A 128 21.63 0.35 3.38
N THR A 129 20.41 0.16 3.89
CA THR A 129 19.84 1.03 4.93
C THR A 129 20.18 0.54 6.34
N HIS A 130 20.52 1.48 7.22
CA HIS A 130 20.57 1.21 8.66
C HIS A 130 19.16 1.22 9.25
N TYR A 131 18.85 0.29 10.17
CA TYR A 131 17.50 0.12 10.74
C TYR A 131 16.96 1.43 11.37
N SER A 132 17.81 2.22 12.04
CA SER A 132 17.38 3.49 12.64
C SER A 132 16.91 4.50 11.59
N ALA A 133 17.56 4.55 10.43
CA ALA A 133 17.17 5.44 9.33
C ALA A 133 15.86 4.97 8.67
N VAL A 134 15.61 3.65 8.61
CA VAL A 134 14.33 3.10 8.18
C VAL A 134 13.23 3.52 9.15
N ILE A 135 13.46 3.43 10.46
CA ILE A 135 12.50 3.88 11.48
C ILE A 135 12.23 5.38 11.33
N ASP A 136 13.25 6.20 11.13
CA ASP A 136 13.08 7.65 10.97
C ASP A 136 12.22 7.98 9.75
N GLN A 137 12.52 7.42 8.58
CA GLN A 137 11.75 7.71 7.36
C GLN A 137 10.32 7.17 7.42
N MET A 138 10.11 5.99 8.04
CA MET A 138 8.76 5.47 8.30
C MET A 138 7.99 6.40 9.23
N THR A 139 8.62 6.84 10.31
CA THR A 139 8.00 7.71 11.32
C THR A 139 7.57 9.05 10.72
N ILE A 140 8.39 9.66 9.86
CA ILE A 140 8.04 10.93 9.20
C ILE A 140 6.77 10.78 8.36
N GLY A 141 6.69 9.75 7.50
CA GLY A 141 5.51 9.52 6.66
C GLY A 141 4.27 9.17 7.47
N LEU A 142 4.38 8.19 8.37
CA LEU A 142 3.26 7.72 9.20
C LEU A 142 2.73 8.81 10.14
N ARG A 143 3.61 9.68 10.66
CA ARG A 143 3.20 10.82 11.48
C ARG A 143 2.35 11.79 10.68
N PHE A 144 2.79 12.17 9.49
CA PHE A 144 2.02 13.06 8.62
C PHE A 144 0.64 12.47 8.28
N LEU A 145 0.58 11.18 7.93
CA LEU A 145 -0.69 10.50 7.64
C LEU A 145 -1.62 10.50 8.85
N ASN A 146 -1.09 10.20 10.04
CA ASN A 146 -1.87 10.20 11.27
C ASN A 146 -2.38 11.61 11.66
N GLU A 147 -1.54 12.64 11.57
CA GLU A 147 -1.94 14.03 11.86
C GLU A 147 -2.98 14.56 10.84
N THR A 148 -2.95 14.07 9.60
CA THR A 148 -3.81 14.56 8.51
C THR A 148 -5.14 13.81 8.40
N PHE A 149 -5.11 12.48 8.55
CA PHE A 149 -6.24 11.57 8.28
C PHE A 149 -6.63 10.71 9.50
N GLY A 150 -5.90 10.82 10.62
CA GLY A 150 -6.17 10.04 11.83
C GLY A 150 -6.08 8.54 11.60
N ALA A 151 -6.94 7.79 12.28
CA ALA A 151 -6.98 6.33 12.21
C ALA A 151 -7.20 5.79 10.79
N CYS A 152 -7.88 6.54 9.90
CA CYS A 152 -8.20 6.09 8.55
C CYS A 152 -7.05 6.26 7.56
N GLY A 153 -6.06 7.10 7.87
CA GLY A 153 -4.84 7.20 7.09
C GLY A 153 -3.76 6.21 7.51
N ARG A 154 -3.98 5.39 8.55
CA ARG A 154 -2.97 4.45 9.04
C ARG A 154 -2.87 3.24 8.10
N PRO A 155 -1.71 3.01 7.47
CA PRO A 155 -1.50 1.82 6.66
C PRO A 155 -1.59 0.54 7.49
N ARG A 156 -2.06 -0.52 6.83
CA ARG A 156 -2.19 -1.85 7.42
C ARG A 156 -1.29 -2.89 6.77
N VAL A 157 -0.88 -2.64 5.53
CA VAL A 157 0.03 -3.49 4.77
C VAL A 157 1.25 -2.71 4.32
N ALA A 158 2.42 -3.33 4.46
CA ALA A 158 3.68 -2.83 3.91
C ALA A 158 3.80 -3.27 2.45
N TRP A 159 4.42 -2.43 1.62
CA TRP A 159 4.38 -2.57 0.15
C TRP A 159 5.75 -2.25 -0.45
N HIS A 160 6.58 -3.28 -0.64
CA HIS A 160 7.94 -3.16 -1.19
C HIS A 160 8.05 -3.88 -2.53
N ILE A 161 7.42 -3.33 -3.57
CA ILE A 161 7.39 -3.99 -4.87
C ILE A 161 8.72 -3.94 -5.62
N ASP A 162 9.56 -2.94 -5.34
CA ASP A 162 10.76 -2.65 -6.14
C ASP A 162 12.14 -2.76 -5.46
N PRO A 163 12.30 -2.86 -4.11
CA PRO A 163 13.61 -3.13 -3.51
C PRO A 163 14.25 -4.43 -4.02
N PHE A 164 15.57 -4.42 -4.18
CA PHE A 164 16.32 -5.52 -4.79
C PHE A 164 16.67 -6.62 -3.77
N GLY A 165 15.65 -7.36 -3.35
CA GLY A 165 15.73 -8.33 -2.27
C GLY A 165 15.18 -7.78 -0.97
N HIS A 166 14.92 -8.67 0.00
CA HIS A 166 14.18 -8.33 1.21
C HIS A 166 14.91 -8.79 2.46
N ALA A 167 15.07 -7.88 3.42
CA ALA A 167 15.78 -8.10 4.67
C ALA A 167 14.82 -8.63 5.73
N ARG A 168 15.27 -9.65 6.47
CA ARG A 168 14.53 -10.16 7.63
C ARG A 168 14.23 -9.06 8.65
N GLU A 169 15.13 -8.09 8.82
CA GLU A 169 14.94 -6.96 9.75
C GLU A 169 13.78 -6.03 9.34
N HIS A 170 13.51 -5.86 8.04
CA HIS A 170 12.37 -5.05 7.59
C HIS A 170 11.04 -5.69 7.99
N ALA A 171 10.90 -7.01 7.79
CA ALA A 171 9.72 -7.74 8.25
C ALA A 171 9.55 -7.66 9.79
N SER A 172 10.65 -7.73 10.54
CA SER A 172 10.66 -7.56 12.00
C SER A 172 10.17 -6.17 12.43
N MET A 173 10.65 -5.12 11.77
CA MET A 173 10.24 -3.75 12.04
C MET A 173 8.77 -3.52 11.66
N PHE A 174 8.31 -3.99 10.49
CA PHE A 174 6.91 -3.83 10.09
C PHE A 174 5.95 -4.53 11.04
N ALA A 175 6.27 -5.75 11.49
CA ALA A 175 5.48 -6.43 12.52
C ALA A 175 5.38 -5.59 13.81
N GLN A 176 6.50 -5.03 14.29
CA GLN A 176 6.54 -4.18 15.48
C GLN A 176 5.83 -2.83 15.30
N MET A 177 5.78 -2.29 14.07
CA MET A 177 4.99 -1.11 13.70
C MET A 177 3.47 -1.41 13.64
N GLY A 178 3.08 -2.68 13.76
CA GLY A 178 1.69 -3.13 13.75
C GLY A 178 1.09 -3.23 12.35
N PHE A 179 1.91 -3.59 11.36
CA PHE A 179 1.42 -4.04 10.05
C PHE A 179 0.88 -5.47 10.15
N ASP A 180 -0.20 -5.73 9.41
CA ASP A 180 -0.84 -7.04 9.35
C ASP A 180 -0.24 -7.91 8.24
N GLY A 181 0.31 -7.29 7.20
CA GLY A 181 0.92 -8.00 6.07
C GLY A 181 1.98 -7.20 5.33
N PHE A 182 2.79 -7.92 4.56
CA PHE A 182 3.88 -7.39 3.76
C PHE A 182 3.85 -8.00 2.37
N PHE A 183 3.85 -7.17 1.34
CA PHE A 183 3.84 -7.64 -0.04
C PHE A 183 5.02 -7.08 -0.82
N PHE A 184 5.66 -7.95 -1.59
CA PHE A 184 6.81 -7.55 -2.39
C PHE A 184 6.85 -8.23 -3.76
N GLY A 185 7.59 -7.58 -4.66
CA GLY A 185 7.68 -7.97 -6.07
C GLY A 185 8.93 -8.77 -6.40
N ARG A 186 10.10 -8.38 -5.89
CA ARG A 186 11.39 -8.93 -6.33
C ARG A 186 11.86 -10.09 -5.42
N LEU A 187 12.19 -11.22 -6.03
CA LEU A 187 12.86 -12.33 -5.36
C LEU A 187 13.68 -13.10 -6.39
N ASP A 188 14.63 -13.90 -5.89
CA ASP A 188 15.43 -14.77 -6.76
C ASP A 188 14.51 -15.62 -7.66
N TYR A 189 14.86 -15.71 -8.95
CA TYR A 189 14.02 -16.36 -9.95
C TYR A 189 13.89 -17.87 -9.70
N GLN A 190 14.91 -18.53 -9.13
CA GLN A 190 14.85 -19.94 -8.76
C GLN A 190 13.92 -20.13 -7.56
N ASP A 191 13.99 -19.25 -6.56
CA ASP A 191 13.09 -19.26 -5.40
C ASP A 191 11.63 -19.04 -5.84
N ARG A 192 11.39 -18.07 -6.72
CA ARG A 192 10.07 -17.84 -7.32
C ARG A 192 9.53 -19.09 -8.00
N ALA A 193 10.32 -19.69 -8.90
CA ALA A 193 9.91 -20.87 -9.64
C ALA A 193 9.59 -22.05 -8.71
N ARG A 194 10.38 -22.23 -7.64
CA ARG A 194 10.11 -23.23 -6.60
C ARG A 194 8.79 -22.96 -5.88
N ARG A 195 8.59 -21.74 -5.40
CA ARG A 195 7.38 -21.34 -4.64
C ARG A 195 6.11 -21.42 -5.47
N MET A 196 6.15 -21.02 -6.74
CA MET A 196 5.01 -21.16 -7.65
C MET A 196 4.62 -22.63 -7.85
N ARG A 197 5.60 -23.54 -8.02
CA ARG A 197 5.33 -24.98 -8.13
C ARG A 197 4.76 -25.57 -6.84
N ASN A 198 5.28 -25.12 -5.70
CA ASN A 198 4.91 -25.66 -4.39
C ASN A 198 3.69 -24.98 -3.75
N LYS A 199 3.16 -23.91 -4.36
CA LYS A 199 2.11 -23.05 -3.78
C LYS A 199 2.53 -22.38 -2.46
N GLU A 200 3.78 -21.90 -2.41
CA GLU A 200 4.43 -21.26 -1.23
C GLU A 200 4.72 -19.77 -1.45
N GLN A 201 3.88 -19.09 -2.25
CA GLN A 201 4.01 -17.65 -2.52
C GLN A 201 3.48 -16.78 -1.37
N GLU A 202 2.75 -17.37 -0.44
CA GLU A 202 2.21 -16.74 0.75
C GLU A 202 2.69 -17.53 1.96
N LEU A 203 3.22 -16.84 2.98
CA LEU A 203 3.66 -17.47 4.22
C LEU A 203 3.51 -16.54 5.41
N LEU A 204 3.60 -17.10 6.62
CA LEU A 204 3.88 -16.32 7.82
C LEU A 204 5.39 -16.23 8.00
N TRP A 205 5.96 -15.05 7.79
CA TRP A 205 7.39 -14.84 7.91
C TRP A 205 7.75 -14.50 9.36
N ARG A 206 8.40 -15.44 10.04
CA ARG A 206 9.03 -15.21 11.34
C ARG A 206 10.33 -14.44 11.15
N ALA A 207 10.34 -13.19 11.56
CA ALA A 207 11.42 -12.24 11.27
C ALA A 207 12.43 -12.06 12.42
N SER A 208 12.21 -12.68 13.59
CA SER A 208 13.14 -12.61 14.70
C SER A 208 13.28 -13.95 15.43
N ASP A 209 14.51 -14.30 15.74
CA ASP A 209 14.83 -15.45 16.60
C ASP A 209 14.80 -15.06 18.09
N SER A 210 14.86 -13.77 18.40
CA SER A 210 14.94 -13.23 19.77
C SER A 210 13.59 -12.78 20.32
N LEU A 211 12.73 -12.20 19.47
CA LEU A 211 11.42 -11.72 19.90
C LEU A 211 10.45 -12.90 20.03
N THR A 212 9.66 -12.89 21.10
CA THR A 212 8.64 -13.91 21.33
C THR A 212 7.48 -13.76 20.35
N PRO A 213 6.96 -14.86 19.78
CA PRO A 213 5.79 -14.81 18.91
C PRO A 213 4.56 -14.21 19.61
N PRO A 214 3.70 -13.49 18.87
CA PRO A 214 3.78 -13.18 17.44
C PRO A 214 4.47 -11.83 17.13
N MET A 215 5.29 -11.27 18.04
CA MET A 215 5.78 -9.88 17.95
C MET A 215 6.56 -9.53 16.67
N ALA A 216 7.13 -10.52 16.00
CA ALA A 216 7.88 -10.37 14.75
C ALA A 216 7.42 -11.37 13.68
N ASP A 217 6.17 -11.83 13.77
CA ASP A 217 5.56 -12.71 12.76
C ASP A 217 4.71 -11.85 11.83
N LEU A 218 5.01 -11.85 10.52
CA LEU A 218 4.33 -11.01 9.54
C LEU A 218 3.84 -11.83 8.36
N PHE A 219 2.54 -11.73 8.04
CA PHE A 219 2.02 -12.36 6.83
C PHE A 219 2.70 -11.76 5.60
N THR A 220 3.24 -12.59 4.73
CA THR A 220 4.05 -12.14 3.60
C THR A 220 3.54 -12.76 2.30
N GLY A 221 3.24 -11.92 1.32
CA GLY A 221 2.79 -12.31 -0.02
C GLY A 221 3.78 -11.90 -1.11
N MET A 222 4.17 -12.85 -1.96
CA MET A 222 5.12 -12.64 -3.06
C MET A 222 4.35 -12.51 -4.38
N GLN A 223 4.41 -11.33 -4.99
CA GLN A 223 3.67 -11.06 -6.21
C GLN A 223 4.17 -11.93 -7.36
N SER A 224 3.26 -12.45 -8.18
CA SER A 224 3.56 -13.50 -9.16
C SER A 224 4.34 -13.01 -10.40
N PHE A 225 4.32 -11.71 -10.71
CA PHE A 225 4.91 -11.17 -11.93
C PHE A 225 6.14 -10.30 -11.68
N PHE A 226 7.13 -10.44 -12.56
CA PHE A 226 8.19 -9.45 -12.75
C PHE A 226 7.55 -8.20 -13.38
N LEU A 227 7.91 -7.02 -12.88
CA LEU A 227 7.38 -5.72 -13.25
C LEU A 227 6.99 -5.60 -14.74
N HIS A 228 5.69 -5.56 -15.00
CA HIS A 228 5.11 -5.03 -16.23
C HIS A 228 4.02 -4.02 -15.82
N PRO A 229 3.93 -2.83 -16.46
CA PRO A 229 3.22 -1.66 -15.91
C PRO A 229 1.69 -1.75 -15.99
N PHE A 230 1.13 -2.88 -16.39
CA PHE A 230 -0.31 -3.09 -16.39
C PHE A 230 -0.63 -4.48 -15.86
N MET A 231 -1.48 -4.49 -14.83
CA MET A 231 -2.26 -5.62 -14.35
C MET A 231 -1.57 -6.56 -13.36
N LEU A 232 -1.92 -6.40 -12.09
CA LEU A 232 -1.93 -7.50 -11.12
C LEU A 232 -3.05 -8.49 -11.52
N MET A 233 -2.72 -9.46 -12.39
CA MET A 233 -3.51 -10.67 -12.56
C MET A 233 -2.88 -11.80 -11.75
N THR A 234 -3.43 -12.16 -10.59
CA THR A 234 -3.12 -13.45 -9.96
C THR A 234 -4.12 -14.50 -10.45
N SER A 235 -3.96 -14.96 -11.69
CA SER A 235 -4.67 -16.16 -12.18
C SER A 235 -3.69 -17.33 -12.31
N GLY A 236 -3.59 -18.10 -11.22
CA GLY A 236 -2.99 -19.44 -11.25
C GLY A 236 -4.08 -20.48 -11.48
N LEU A 237 -4.16 -21.03 -12.68
CA LEU A 237 -4.95 -22.23 -13.00
C LEU A 237 -4.48 -23.41 -12.12
N SER A 238 -5.24 -23.79 -11.09
CA SER A 238 -5.28 -25.18 -10.59
C SER A 238 -6.36 -25.31 -9.51
N ASN A 239 -7.22 -26.31 -9.69
CA ASN A 239 -8.16 -26.79 -8.69
C ASN A 239 -7.51 -26.98 -7.30
N ARG A 240 -8.26 -26.53 -6.29
CA ARG A 240 -8.09 -26.73 -4.84
C ARG A 240 -7.04 -25.86 -4.12
N THR A 241 -7.62 -25.02 -3.24
CA THR A 241 -7.06 -24.35 -2.07
C THR A 241 -5.93 -23.35 -2.34
N VAL A 242 -6.30 -22.17 -2.85
CA VAL A 242 -5.48 -20.95 -2.67
C VAL A 242 -6.06 -20.23 -1.46
N SER A 243 -5.25 -20.07 -0.42
CA SER A 243 -5.69 -19.45 0.83
C SER A 243 -5.97 -17.97 0.57
N HIS A 244 -7.20 -17.52 0.84
CA HIS A 244 -7.60 -16.14 0.60
C HIS A 244 -6.98 -15.22 1.65
N TYR A 245 -5.93 -14.48 1.28
CA TYR A 245 -5.42 -13.29 1.98
C TYR A 245 -4.97 -12.25 0.93
N PHE A 246 -5.93 -11.65 0.22
CA PHE A 246 -5.62 -10.56 -0.72
C PHE A 246 -5.79 -9.18 -0.05
N LEU A 247 -4.63 -8.56 0.18
CA LEU A 247 -4.26 -7.14 -0.01
C LEU A 247 -5.08 -5.98 0.54
N THR A 248 -6.13 -6.26 1.30
CA THR A 248 -6.79 -5.25 2.11
C THR A 248 -6.89 -5.83 3.51
N ALA A 249 -6.63 -5.03 4.53
CA ALA A 249 -6.72 -5.41 5.95
C ALA A 249 -8.16 -5.67 6.38
N CYS A 250 -8.77 -6.61 5.68
CA CYS A 250 -10.15 -7.00 5.73
C CYS A 250 -10.17 -8.35 6.43
N PRO A 251 -10.33 -8.36 7.77
CA PRO A 251 -10.60 -9.59 8.47
C PRO A 251 -11.85 -10.24 7.87
N ARG A 252 -11.83 -11.56 7.71
CA ARG A 252 -13.03 -12.35 7.39
C ARG A 252 -14.01 -12.33 8.56
#